data_AF-A0A9X3M5C1-F1
#
_entry.id   AF-A0A9X3M5C1-F1
#
_cell.length_a   1.000
_cell.length_b   1.000
_cell.length_c   1.000
_cell.angle_alpha   90.00
_cell.angle_beta   90.00
_cell.angle_gamma   90.00
#
_symmetry.space_group_name_H-M   'P 1'
#
loop_
_entity.id
_entity.type
_entity.pdbx_description
1 polymer ?
#
loop_
_entity_poly.entity_id
_entity_poly.type
_entity_poly.pdbx_seq_one_letter_code
_entity_poly.pdbx_strand_id
1 'polypeptide(L)'
;MTQPTRMPRTTLKFNSGVDTPLVPERGERYYSTPNPMRDNSGAFEAIKAAGPRPYARDLPGRMIIFLVVGLFGAVFAAIGLMLILSKLRHGDATADSLRLTDTVFFIVGMVFVVVAVYSISSALARRRRIVTAWKNGWIDYYPALVGQVYHCRTERRESESSGSTFYYYYRAPLHVLYPDGSFRQMHSFEFEMKRKPDWYSTRFSMASSAETAVVDGLNNNGWAIVGISRRPGQTHAELDSGLTKKQCEAVFNLAERDWLRTAW
;
A
#
# COMPACT_ATOMS: atom_id res chain seq x y z
N MET A 1 13.15 -32.91 21.03
CA MET A 1 12.99 -31.70 20.20
C MET A 1 11.50 -31.48 19.98
N THR A 2 10.88 -30.54 20.70
CA THR A 2 9.49 -30.14 20.45
C THR A 2 9.45 -29.40 19.11
N GLN A 3 8.55 -29.79 18.20
CA GLN A 3 8.32 -29.02 16.97
C GLN A 3 7.95 -27.58 17.36
N PRO A 4 8.50 -26.56 16.68
CA PRO A 4 8.13 -25.18 16.96
C PRO A 4 6.62 -25.02 16.73
N THR A 5 5.92 -24.42 17.70
CA THR A 5 4.49 -24.10 17.61
C THR A 5 4.28 -23.19 16.41
N ARG A 6 3.70 -23.74 15.34
CA ARG A 6 3.47 -22.99 14.11
C ARG A 6 2.23 -22.13 14.24
N MET A 7 2.35 -20.83 13.97
CA MET A 7 1.20 -19.93 14.00
C MET A 7 0.32 -20.17 12.76
N PRO A 8 -0.99 -20.48 12.91
CA PRO A 8 -1.86 -20.70 11.77
C PRO A 8 -2.02 -19.42 10.96
N ARG A 9 -1.56 -19.42 9.71
CA ARG A 9 -1.61 -18.23 8.83
C ARG A 9 -3.05 -17.91 8.45
N THR A 10 -3.38 -16.63 8.39
CA THR A 10 -4.66 -16.19 7.85
C THR A 10 -4.79 -16.51 6.36
N THR A 11 -5.99 -16.86 5.92
CA THR A 11 -6.34 -17.01 4.50
C THR A 11 -7.01 -15.76 3.94
N LEU A 12 -7.26 -14.75 4.80
CA LEU A 12 -7.78 -13.45 4.39
C LEU A 12 -6.75 -12.71 3.53
N LYS A 13 -7.28 -12.04 2.51
CA LYS A 13 -6.49 -11.13 1.66
C LYS A 13 -6.93 -9.71 1.98
N PHE A 14 -6.01 -8.93 2.51
CA PHE A 14 -6.21 -7.53 2.85
C PHE A 14 -5.64 -6.68 1.72
N ASN A 15 -6.40 -5.67 1.30
CA ASN A 15 -5.88 -4.59 0.47
C ASN A 15 -5.94 -3.31 1.31
N SER A 16 -4.91 -2.46 1.30
CA SER A 16 -5.03 -1.11 1.89
C SER A 16 -6.24 -0.39 1.28
N GLY A 17 -7.07 0.26 2.10
CA GLY A 17 -8.34 0.84 1.64
C GLY A 17 -8.22 1.93 0.58
N VAL A 18 -7.62 3.07 0.91
CA VAL A 18 -7.53 4.22 -0.01
C VAL A 18 -6.07 4.67 -0.19
N ASP A 19 -5.29 4.59 0.89
CA ASP A 19 -3.85 4.80 0.89
C ASP A 19 -3.24 4.06 2.08
N THR A 20 -2.10 3.38 1.91
CA THR A 20 -1.38 2.74 3.01
C THR A 20 -1.01 3.79 4.07
N PRO A 21 -1.52 3.69 5.31
CA PRO A 21 -1.29 4.63 6.40
C PRO A 21 0.14 4.57 6.97
N LEU A 22 0.93 3.58 6.54
CA LEU A 22 2.37 3.52 6.81
C LEU A 22 3.20 4.52 6.00
N VAL A 23 2.60 5.18 5.01
CA VAL A 23 3.30 6.15 4.16
C VAL A 23 3.50 7.46 4.94
N PRO A 24 4.76 7.92 5.12
CA PRO A 24 5.02 9.27 5.59
C PRO A 24 4.33 10.35 4.75
N GLU A 25 3.74 11.34 5.43
CA GLU A 25 3.22 12.52 4.78
C GLU A 25 4.36 13.34 4.13
N ARG A 26 3.99 14.15 3.15
CA ARG A 26 4.96 14.94 2.38
C ARG A 26 5.50 16.06 3.27
N GLY A 27 6.83 16.06 3.50
CA GLY A 27 7.50 17.09 4.29
C GLY A 27 7.94 16.63 5.68
N GLU A 28 7.56 15.43 6.10
CA GLU A 28 7.97 14.84 7.37
C GLU A 28 9.44 14.38 7.32
N ARG A 29 10.36 15.32 7.58
CA ARG A 29 11.81 15.08 7.56
C ARG A 29 12.25 14.03 8.59
N TYR A 30 11.48 13.80 9.65
CA TYR A 30 11.86 12.87 10.70
C TYR A 30 12.01 11.41 10.20
N TYR A 31 11.23 11.01 9.21
CA TYR A 31 11.36 9.67 8.61
C TYR A 31 12.64 9.49 7.79
N SER A 32 13.30 10.59 7.44
CA SER A 32 14.55 10.57 6.68
C SER A 32 15.79 10.39 7.55
N THR A 33 15.66 10.56 8.87
CA THR A 33 16.71 10.26 9.85
C THR A 33 16.55 8.86 10.45
N PRO A 34 17.63 8.14 10.80
CA PRO A 34 17.53 6.87 11.51
C PRO A 34 16.74 7.02 12.82
N ASN A 35 15.81 6.10 13.07
CA ASN A 35 15.06 6.04 14.33
C ASN A 35 16.00 5.58 15.46
N PRO A 36 16.18 6.36 16.54
CA PRO A 36 16.99 5.94 17.68
C PRO A 36 16.40 4.73 18.42
N MET A 37 15.09 4.48 18.30
CA MET A 37 14.38 3.35 18.90
C MET A 37 14.09 2.24 17.89
N ARG A 38 14.99 2.07 16.92
CA ARG A 38 14.86 1.03 15.89
C ARG A 38 14.76 -0.36 16.52
N ASP A 39 13.88 -1.18 15.95
CA ASP A 39 13.74 -2.57 16.36
C ASP A 39 15.04 -3.38 16.10
N ASN A 40 15.50 -4.05 17.15
CA ASN A 40 16.68 -4.93 17.13
C ASN A 40 16.31 -6.42 17.20
N SER A 41 15.03 -6.76 17.00
CA SER A 41 14.52 -8.14 17.02
C SER A 41 15.06 -9.08 15.93
N GLY A 42 15.75 -8.52 14.93
CA GLY A 42 16.16 -9.24 13.73
C GLY A 42 15.11 -9.28 12.63
N ALA A 43 13.86 -8.82 12.87
CA ALA A 43 12.79 -8.80 11.86
C ALA A 43 13.20 -8.00 10.61
N PHE A 44 13.85 -6.85 10.78
CA PHE A 44 14.35 -6.04 9.67
C PHE A 44 15.32 -6.83 8.77
N GLU A 45 16.31 -7.52 9.37
CA GLU A 45 17.30 -8.27 8.61
C GLU A 45 16.68 -9.53 7.98
N ALA A 46 15.73 -10.19 8.65
CA ALA A 46 14.98 -11.31 8.08
C ALA A 46 14.20 -10.89 6.82
N ILE A 47 13.52 -9.75 6.85
CA ILE A 47 12.78 -9.19 5.70
C ILE A 47 13.73 -8.80 4.56
N LYS A 48 14.84 -8.17 4.90
CA LYS A 48 15.86 -7.73 3.94
C LYS A 48 16.56 -8.90 3.26
N ALA A 49 16.82 -9.99 3.99
CA ALA A 49 17.43 -11.21 3.44
C ALA A 49 16.45 -12.02 2.58
N ALA A 50 15.15 -12.01 2.91
CA ALA A 50 14.16 -12.84 2.25
C ALA A 50 13.67 -12.32 0.88
N GLY A 51 13.94 -11.07 0.52
CA GLY A 51 13.47 -10.54 -0.76
C GLY A 51 13.73 -9.05 -1.01
N PRO A 52 13.13 -8.50 -2.08
CA PRO A 52 13.26 -7.09 -2.42
C PRO A 52 12.63 -6.20 -1.35
N ARG A 53 12.96 -4.91 -1.35
CA ARG A 53 12.44 -3.96 -0.35
C ARG A 53 10.91 -4.02 -0.26
N PRO A 54 10.30 -3.83 0.93
CA PRO A 54 8.85 -3.73 1.07
C PRO A 54 8.26 -2.72 0.10
N TYR A 55 7.05 -2.98 -0.41
CA TYR A 55 6.40 -2.17 -1.44
C TYR A 55 7.23 -1.99 -2.71
N ALA A 56 8.18 -2.91 -2.99
CA ALA A 56 8.91 -2.89 -4.23
C ALA A 56 8.17 -3.56 -5.41
N ARG A 57 7.09 -4.28 -5.12
CA ARG A 57 6.33 -5.00 -6.14
C ARG A 57 5.50 -4.06 -7.00
N ASP A 58 5.51 -4.42 -8.29
CA ASP A 58 4.69 -4.01 -9.43
C ASP A 58 4.36 -2.52 -9.52
N LEU A 59 4.80 -1.89 -10.62
CA LEU A 59 4.21 -0.64 -11.07
C LEU A 59 2.70 -0.87 -11.06
N PRO A 60 1.91 -0.19 -10.20
CA PRO A 60 0.48 -0.44 -10.14
C PRO A 60 -0.05 -0.30 -11.56
N GLY A 61 -1.00 -1.14 -12.01
CA GLY A 61 -1.47 -1.09 -13.41
C GLY A 61 -1.83 0.33 -13.89
N ARG A 62 -2.25 1.17 -12.94
CA ARG A 62 -2.42 2.63 -13.13
C ARG A 62 -1.18 3.37 -13.65
N MET A 63 0.03 3.05 -13.20
CA MET A 63 1.29 3.59 -13.76
C MET A 63 1.53 3.12 -15.19
N ILE A 64 1.18 1.88 -15.55
CA ILE A 64 1.27 1.42 -16.95
C ILE A 64 0.32 2.23 -17.83
N ILE A 65 -0.91 2.46 -17.38
CA ILE A 65 -1.88 3.32 -18.06
C ILE A 65 -1.32 4.73 -18.24
N PHE A 66 -0.79 5.35 -17.19
CA PHE A 66 -0.19 6.69 -17.31
C PHE A 66 1.03 6.73 -18.23
N LEU A 67 1.83 5.67 -18.27
CA LEU A 67 2.97 5.57 -19.18
C LEU A 67 2.49 5.52 -20.64
N VAL A 68 1.46 4.71 -20.93
CA VAL A 68 0.84 4.65 -22.26
C VAL A 68 0.23 5.99 -22.64
N VAL A 69 -0.57 6.60 -21.77
CA VAL A 69 -1.19 7.92 -21.99
C VAL A 69 -0.13 9.00 -22.22
N GLY A 70 0.95 8.99 -21.43
CA GLY A 70 2.07 9.91 -21.60
C GLY A 70 2.80 9.73 -22.92
N LEU A 71 2.98 8.47 -23.38
CA LEU A 71 3.59 8.17 -24.67
C LEU A 71 2.74 8.69 -25.83
N PHE A 72 1.41 8.46 -25.80
CA PHE A 72 0.49 9.03 -26.78
C PHE A 72 0.58 10.56 -26.77
N GLY A 73 0.52 11.20 -25.60
CA GLY A 73 0.67 12.64 -25.45
C GLY A 73 1.98 13.17 -26.06
N ALA A 74 3.10 12.48 -25.85
CA ALA A 74 4.39 12.86 -26.41
C ALA A 74 4.42 12.77 -27.93
N VAL A 75 3.79 11.75 -28.53
CA VAL A 75 3.66 11.62 -29.99
C VAL A 75 2.81 12.77 -30.55
N PHE A 76 1.66 13.08 -29.94
CA PHE A 76 0.82 14.20 -30.36
C PHE A 76 1.55 15.54 -30.25
N ALA A 77 2.29 15.77 -29.17
CA ALA A 77 3.11 16.96 -29.00
C ALA A 77 4.22 17.03 -30.05
N ALA A 78 4.91 15.93 -30.34
CA ALA A 78 5.95 15.90 -31.36
C ALA A 78 5.40 16.20 -32.77
N ILE A 79 4.24 15.63 -33.14
CA ILE A 79 3.59 15.89 -34.43
C ILE A 79 3.18 17.37 -34.52
N GLY A 80 2.48 17.90 -33.51
CA GLY A 80 2.08 19.32 -33.49
C GLY A 80 3.30 20.25 -33.56
N LEU A 81 4.37 19.94 -32.83
CA LEU A 81 5.61 20.71 -32.87
C LEU A 81 6.30 20.64 -34.24
N MET A 82 6.37 19.47 -34.88
CA MET A 82 6.96 19.33 -36.22
C MET A 82 6.18 20.13 -37.26
N LEU A 83 4.84 20.15 -37.18
CA LEU A 83 3.99 20.93 -38.08
C LEU A 83 4.17 22.44 -37.89
N ILE A 84 4.34 22.90 -36.64
CA ILE A 84 4.65 24.30 -36.34
C ILE A 84 6.04 24.67 -36.87
N LEU A 85 7.06 23.84 -36.61
CA LEU A 85 8.44 24.08 -37.04
C LEU A 85 8.60 24.05 -38.55
N SER A 86 7.88 23.16 -39.26
CA SER A 86 7.93 23.09 -40.73
C SER A 86 7.38 24.37 -41.35
N LYS A 87 6.27 24.91 -40.85
CA LYS A 87 5.67 26.17 -41.33
C LYS A 87 6.56 27.38 -41.05
N LEU A 88 7.17 27.44 -39.86
CA LEU A 88 8.13 28.50 -39.53
C LEU A 88 9.34 28.49 -40.46
N ARG A 89 9.84 27.30 -40.84
CA ARG A 89 10.99 27.15 -41.73
C ARG A 89 10.70 27.54 -43.19
N HIS A 90 9.47 27.36 -43.67
CA HIS A 90 9.08 27.70 -45.04
C HIS A 90 8.71 29.18 -45.24
N GLY A 91 8.76 30.01 -44.19
CA GLY A 91 8.45 31.43 -44.28
C GLY A 91 6.96 31.78 -44.32
N ASP A 92 6.08 30.77 -44.26
CA ASP A 92 4.62 30.92 -44.25
C ASP A 92 4.07 31.35 -42.88
N ALA A 93 4.80 32.14 -42.10
CA ALA A 93 4.43 32.48 -40.72
C ALA A 93 3.39 33.63 -40.62
N THR A 94 2.35 33.62 -41.45
CA THR A 94 1.18 34.48 -41.26
C THR A 94 0.25 33.89 -40.19
N ALA A 95 -0.48 34.74 -39.45
CA ALA A 95 -1.34 34.31 -38.34
C ALA A 95 -2.40 33.25 -38.72
N ASP A 96 -2.79 33.18 -40.01
CA ASP A 96 -3.70 32.17 -40.56
C ASP A 96 -3.05 30.80 -40.87
N SER A 97 -1.72 30.77 -41.04
CA SER A 97 -0.97 29.55 -41.41
C SER A 97 -0.67 28.65 -40.21
N LEU A 98 -0.44 29.25 -39.03
CA LEU A 98 -0.42 28.55 -37.75
C LEU A 98 -1.86 28.19 -37.36
N ARG A 99 -2.46 27.27 -38.12
CA ARG A 99 -3.81 26.76 -37.87
C ARG A 99 -3.94 26.43 -36.40
N LEU A 100 -4.97 27.00 -35.77
CA LEU A 100 -5.34 26.78 -34.37
C LEU A 100 -5.30 25.30 -33.99
N THR A 101 -5.64 24.43 -34.95
CA THR A 101 -5.55 22.97 -34.87
C THR A 101 -4.17 22.43 -34.46
N ASP A 102 -3.07 22.92 -35.04
CA ASP A 102 -1.71 22.39 -34.78
C ASP A 102 -1.24 22.76 -33.36
N THR A 103 -1.52 24.01 -32.96
CA THR A 103 -1.25 24.52 -31.61
C THR A 103 -2.10 23.78 -30.58
N VAL A 104 -3.36 23.48 -30.89
CA VAL A 104 -4.24 22.68 -30.01
C VAL A 104 -3.70 21.27 -29.83
N PHE A 105 -3.26 20.59 -30.90
CA PHE A 105 -2.65 19.26 -30.79
C PHE A 105 -1.39 19.27 -29.92
N PHE A 106 -0.53 20.29 -30.07
CA PHE A 106 0.66 20.44 -29.23
C PHE A 106 0.30 20.63 -27.75
N ILE A 107 -0.63 21.55 -27.44
CA ILE A 107 -1.04 21.84 -26.06
C ILE A 107 -1.69 20.59 -25.42
N VAL A 108 -2.61 19.94 -26.12
CA VAL A 108 -3.28 18.74 -25.62
C VAL A 108 -2.28 17.61 -25.37
N GLY A 109 -1.36 17.38 -26.32
CA GLY A 109 -0.28 16.40 -26.15
C GLY A 109 0.58 16.69 -24.91
N MET A 110 0.97 17.95 -24.71
CA MET A 110 1.73 18.38 -23.53
C MET A 110 0.97 18.20 -22.22
N VAL A 111 -0.34 18.46 -22.19
CA VAL A 111 -1.18 18.21 -21.00
C VAL A 111 -1.13 16.74 -20.61
N PHE A 112 -1.28 15.81 -21.56
CA PHE A 112 -1.18 14.38 -21.29
C PHE A 112 0.19 13.98 -20.74
N VAL A 113 1.28 14.53 -21.30
CA VAL A 113 2.65 14.29 -20.81
C VAL A 113 2.81 14.80 -19.37
N VAL A 114 2.37 16.03 -19.08
CA VAL A 114 2.48 16.62 -17.74
C VAL A 114 1.70 15.81 -16.72
N VAL A 115 0.47 15.40 -17.03
CA VAL A 115 -0.36 14.57 -16.15
C VAL A 115 0.28 13.21 -15.91
N ALA A 116 0.83 12.56 -16.94
CA ALA A 116 1.52 11.28 -16.82
C ALA A 116 2.78 11.40 -15.95
N VAL A 117 3.64 12.38 -16.24
CA VAL A 117 4.88 12.62 -15.47
C VAL A 117 4.57 12.95 -14.02
N TYR A 118 3.60 13.81 -13.75
CA TYR A 118 3.17 14.15 -12.39
C TYR A 118 2.65 12.92 -11.63
N SER A 119 1.83 12.10 -12.29
CA SER A 119 1.25 10.89 -11.68
C SER A 119 2.29 9.81 -11.39
N ILE A 120 3.24 9.59 -12.31
CA ILE A 120 4.35 8.65 -12.13
C ILE A 120 5.31 9.16 -11.04
N SER A 121 5.71 10.43 -11.11
CA SER A 121 6.65 11.02 -10.15
C SER A 121 6.11 11.05 -8.73
N SER A 122 4.83 11.41 -8.54
CA SER A 122 4.17 11.39 -7.23
C SER A 122 4.13 9.99 -6.62
N ALA A 123 3.80 8.97 -7.42
CA ALA A 123 3.75 7.59 -6.97
C ALA A 123 5.15 7.02 -6.66
N LEU A 124 6.17 7.37 -7.46
CA LEU A 124 7.57 7.03 -7.18
C LEU A 124 8.07 7.73 -5.91
N ALA A 125 7.74 9.01 -5.71
CA ALA A 125 8.10 9.75 -4.50
C ALA A 125 7.47 9.11 -3.26
N ARG A 126 6.20 8.70 -3.34
CA ARG A 126 5.51 7.97 -2.27
C ARG A 126 6.24 6.69 -1.91
N ARG A 127 6.56 5.86 -2.91
CA ARG A 127 7.31 4.60 -2.70
C ARG A 127 8.68 4.85 -2.07
N ARG A 128 9.39 5.89 -2.52
CA ARG A 128 10.67 6.29 -1.92
C ARG A 128 10.51 6.62 -0.44
N ARG A 129 9.45 7.35 -0.04
CA ARG A 129 9.21 7.69 1.38
C ARG A 129 9.00 6.45 2.25
N ILE A 130 8.19 5.48 1.82
CA ILE A 130 7.99 4.22 2.57
C ILE A 130 9.31 3.47 2.72
N VAL A 131 10.06 3.31 1.61
CA VAL A 131 11.33 2.59 1.62
C VAL A 131 12.36 3.28 2.52
N THR A 132 12.42 4.60 2.51
CA THR A 132 13.29 5.38 3.40
C THR A 132 12.88 5.21 4.86
N ALA A 133 11.59 5.34 5.18
CA ALA A 133 11.08 5.15 6.54
C ALA A 133 11.39 3.74 7.07
N TRP A 134 11.16 2.71 6.26
CA TRP A 134 11.50 1.33 6.61
C TRP A 134 13.01 1.15 6.85
N LYS A 135 13.86 1.62 5.92
CA LYS A 135 15.34 1.53 6.07
C LYS A 135 15.84 2.22 7.34
N ASN A 136 15.20 3.32 7.70
CA ASN A 136 15.53 4.10 8.88
C ASN A 136 14.90 3.54 10.16
N GLY A 137 14.15 2.44 10.13
CA GLY A 137 13.59 1.80 11.32
C GLY A 137 12.33 2.48 11.87
N TRP A 138 11.60 3.23 11.03
CA TRP A 138 10.34 3.85 11.42
C TRP A 138 9.11 3.00 11.13
N ILE A 139 9.27 1.95 10.32
CA ILE A 139 8.23 0.97 10.02
C ILE A 139 8.78 -0.38 10.43
N ASP A 140 8.12 -0.99 11.41
CA ASP A 140 8.43 -2.33 11.88
C ASP A 140 7.33 -3.30 11.51
N TYR A 141 7.67 -4.58 11.51
CA TYR A 141 6.77 -5.64 11.09
C TYR A 141 6.71 -6.73 12.15
N TYR A 142 5.50 -7.06 12.57
CA TYR A 142 5.25 -8.02 13.63
C TYR A 142 4.14 -9.00 13.23
N PRO A 143 4.19 -10.25 13.69
CA PRO A 143 3.05 -11.15 13.67
C PRO A 143 1.92 -10.57 14.53
N ALA A 144 0.70 -10.63 14.01
CA ALA A 144 -0.49 -10.29 14.74
C ALA A 144 -1.57 -11.34 14.50
N LEU A 145 -2.22 -11.76 15.58
CA LEU A 145 -3.45 -12.54 15.51
C LEU A 145 -4.58 -11.59 15.09
N VAL A 146 -5.23 -11.90 13.98
CA VAL A 146 -6.33 -11.10 13.45
C VAL A 146 -7.63 -11.57 14.07
N GLY A 147 -8.31 -10.72 14.84
CA GLY A 147 -9.59 -11.04 15.45
C GLY A 147 -10.75 -11.07 14.47
N GLN A 148 -11.95 -10.92 15.03
CA GLN A 148 -13.18 -10.77 14.26
C GLN A 148 -13.15 -9.50 13.42
N VAL A 149 -13.35 -9.67 12.11
CA VAL A 149 -13.44 -8.55 11.17
C VAL A 149 -14.85 -7.96 11.24
N TYR A 150 -14.97 -6.63 11.22
CA TYR A 150 -16.26 -5.97 11.17
C TYR A 150 -16.31 -4.95 10.04
N HIS A 151 -17.49 -4.84 9.43
CA HIS A 151 -17.74 -3.91 8.34
C HIS A 151 -17.91 -2.49 8.87
N CYS A 152 -17.16 -1.54 8.31
CA CYS A 152 -17.15 -0.15 8.76
C CYS A 152 -17.94 0.76 7.83
N ARG A 153 -17.69 0.67 6.51
CA ARG A 153 -18.33 1.53 5.52
C ARG A 153 -18.37 0.88 4.15
N THR A 154 -19.40 1.23 3.39
CA THR A 154 -19.50 0.93 1.96
C THR A 154 -19.38 2.24 1.19
N GLU A 155 -18.49 2.30 0.23
CA GLU A 155 -18.37 3.44 -0.69
C GLU A 155 -18.82 3.01 -2.08
N ARG A 156 -19.72 3.79 -2.68
CA ARG A 156 -20.14 3.61 -4.07
C ARG A 156 -19.38 4.62 -4.90
N ARG A 157 -18.55 4.13 -5.82
CA ARG A 157 -17.92 4.97 -6.84
C ARG A 157 -18.67 4.78 -8.15
N GLU A 158 -19.28 5.84 -8.63
CA GLU A 158 -19.88 5.85 -9.96
C GLU A 158 -18.79 6.12 -10.99
N SER A 159 -18.72 5.25 -11.99
CA SER A 159 -17.93 5.47 -13.19
C SER A 159 -18.88 5.58 -14.36
N GLU A 160 -18.75 6.65 -15.14
CA GLU A 160 -19.51 6.85 -16.38
C GLU A 160 -19.32 5.69 -17.37
N SER A 161 -18.18 4.99 -17.32
CA SER A 161 -17.84 3.91 -18.26
C SER A 161 -18.09 2.49 -17.76
N SER A 162 -18.14 2.26 -16.44
CA SER A 162 -18.18 0.89 -15.88
C SER A 162 -19.30 0.63 -14.87
N GLY A 163 -20.25 1.55 -14.72
CA GLY A 163 -21.31 1.47 -13.73
C GLY A 163 -20.84 1.74 -12.29
N SER A 164 -21.65 1.34 -11.31
CA SER A 164 -21.34 1.54 -9.89
C SER A 164 -20.41 0.45 -9.36
N THR A 165 -19.25 0.85 -8.83
CA THR A 165 -18.33 -0.05 -8.11
C THR A 165 -18.50 0.16 -6.62
N PHE A 166 -18.78 -0.92 -5.89
CA PHE A 166 -18.88 -0.91 -4.43
C PHE A 166 -17.55 -1.32 -3.80
N TYR A 167 -17.05 -0.49 -2.89
CA TYR A 167 -15.88 -0.75 -2.07
C TYR A 167 -16.35 -0.99 -0.64
N TYR A 168 -15.96 -2.13 -0.07
CA TYR A 168 -16.34 -2.52 1.28
C TYR A 168 -15.11 -2.43 2.19
N TYR A 169 -15.22 -1.63 3.24
CA TYR A 169 -14.13 -1.35 4.15
C TYR A 169 -14.39 -1.95 5.52
N TYR A 170 -13.32 -2.48 6.11
CA TYR A 170 -13.37 -3.25 7.33
C TYR A 170 -12.24 -2.87 8.27
N ARG A 171 -12.39 -3.27 9.53
CA ARG A 171 -11.36 -3.21 10.56
C ARG A 171 -11.39 -4.50 11.38
N ALA A 172 -10.31 -4.74 12.14
CA ALA A 172 -10.21 -5.86 13.05
C ALA A 172 -9.42 -5.47 14.31
N PRO A 173 -9.79 -5.97 15.50
CA PRO A 173 -8.89 -5.96 16.64
C PRO A 173 -7.75 -6.96 16.41
N LEU A 174 -6.58 -6.65 16.95
CA LEU A 174 -5.34 -7.37 16.73
C LEU A 174 -4.63 -7.65 18.06
N HIS A 175 -4.08 -8.84 18.22
CA HIS A 175 -3.06 -9.14 19.24
C HIS A 175 -1.71 -9.25 18.55
N VAL A 176 -0.89 -8.21 18.70
CA VAL A 176 0.45 -8.14 18.10
C VAL A 176 1.45 -8.81 19.04
N LEU A 177 2.21 -9.77 18.53
CA LEU A 177 3.31 -10.41 19.24
C LEU A 177 4.59 -9.60 19.09
N TYR A 178 5.15 -9.18 20.22
CA TYR A 178 6.42 -8.45 20.27
C TYR A 178 7.61 -9.40 20.49
N PRO A 179 8.84 -8.93 20.20
CA PRO A 179 10.05 -9.76 20.28
C PRO A 179 10.37 -10.32 21.67
N ASP A 180 9.87 -9.66 22.71
CA ASP A 180 9.99 -10.09 24.10
C ASP A 180 8.99 -11.20 24.47
N GLY A 181 8.12 -11.60 23.54
CA GLY A 181 7.05 -12.57 23.78
C GLY A 181 5.77 -11.94 24.31
N SER A 182 5.75 -10.63 24.57
CA SER A 182 4.56 -9.93 25.04
C SER A 182 3.54 -9.74 23.93
N PHE A 183 2.27 -9.64 24.33
CA PHE A 183 1.17 -9.34 23.44
C PHE A 183 0.64 -7.94 23.68
N ARG A 184 0.47 -7.17 22.61
CA ARG A 184 -0.16 -5.85 22.67
C ARG A 184 -1.44 -5.83 21.85
N GLN A 185 -2.50 -5.31 22.47
CA GLN A 185 -3.76 -5.04 21.79
C GLN A 185 -3.62 -3.80 20.92
N MET A 186 -4.02 -3.93 19.65
CA MET A 186 -4.06 -2.85 18.67
C MET A 186 -5.29 -3.04 17.78
N HIS A 187 -5.63 -2.01 17.00
CA HIS A 187 -6.61 -2.15 15.92
C HIS A 187 -5.92 -2.16 14.57
N SER A 188 -6.54 -2.77 13.58
CA SER A 188 -6.11 -2.56 12.21
C SER A 188 -6.50 -1.15 11.78
N PHE A 189 -5.71 -0.57 10.89
CA PHE A 189 -6.25 0.47 10.01
C PHE A 189 -7.38 -0.09 9.15
N GLU A 190 -8.11 0.81 8.51
CA GLU A 190 -9.16 0.43 7.59
C GLU A 190 -8.57 -0.24 6.35
N PHE A 191 -9.08 -1.42 6.01
CA PHE A 191 -8.68 -2.19 4.83
C PHE A 191 -9.88 -2.52 3.96
N GLU A 192 -9.66 -2.63 2.65
CA GLU A 192 -10.68 -3.03 1.70
C GLU A 192 -10.71 -4.55 1.53
N MET A 193 -11.91 -5.10 1.42
CA MET A 193 -12.13 -6.46 0.97
C MET A 193 -13.04 -6.51 -0.26
N LYS A 194 -12.74 -7.44 -1.18
CA LYS A 194 -13.37 -7.48 -2.52
C LYS A 194 -14.84 -7.91 -2.55
N ARG A 195 -15.34 -8.55 -1.49
CA ARG A 195 -16.69 -9.13 -1.45
C ARG A 195 -17.56 -8.41 -0.41
N LYS A 196 -18.87 -8.55 -0.58
CA LYS A 196 -19.85 -8.05 0.38
C LYS A 196 -19.73 -8.76 1.75
N PRO A 197 -20.14 -8.12 2.85
CA PRO A 197 -20.03 -8.67 4.20
C PRO A 197 -20.60 -10.09 4.36
N ASP A 198 -21.77 -10.37 3.79
CA ASP A 198 -22.43 -11.70 3.90
C ASP A 198 -21.59 -12.86 3.36
N TRP A 199 -20.74 -12.59 2.36
CA TRP A 199 -19.89 -13.63 1.80
C TRP A 199 -18.79 -14.04 2.80
N TYR A 200 -18.32 -13.07 3.59
CA TYR A 200 -17.29 -13.28 4.61
C TYR A 200 -17.86 -13.86 5.91
N SER A 201 -19.07 -13.47 6.33
CA SER A 201 -19.67 -13.96 7.59
C SER A 201 -19.86 -15.48 7.65
N THR A 202 -19.97 -16.14 6.49
CA THR A 202 -20.10 -17.61 6.41
C THR A 202 -18.77 -18.36 6.35
N ARG A 203 -17.64 -17.65 6.28
CA ARG A 203 -16.30 -18.24 6.01
C ARG A 203 -15.22 -17.79 6.99
N PHE A 204 -15.45 -16.66 7.66
CA PHE A 204 -14.47 -15.99 8.49
C PHE A 204 -15.15 -15.52 9.76
N SER A 205 -14.35 -15.37 10.81
CA SER A 205 -14.82 -14.81 12.07
C SER A 205 -15.12 -13.33 11.86
N MET A 206 -16.39 -12.98 11.91
CA MET A 206 -16.90 -11.64 11.64
C MET A 206 -17.75 -11.17 12.82
N ALA A 207 -17.59 -9.91 13.19
CA ALA A 207 -18.41 -9.26 14.19
C ALA A 207 -19.46 -8.36 13.53
N SER A 208 -20.57 -8.13 14.25
CA SER A 208 -21.65 -7.26 13.79
C SER A 208 -21.24 -5.79 13.77
N SER A 209 -20.37 -5.37 14.68
CA SER A 209 -19.95 -3.99 14.85
C SER A 209 -18.58 -3.90 15.54
N ALA A 210 -18.08 -2.67 15.74
CA ALA A 210 -16.82 -2.45 16.43
C ALA A 210 -16.88 -2.87 17.91
N GLU A 211 -18.04 -2.70 18.56
CA GLU A 211 -18.25 -2.96 19.98
C GLU A 211 -18.29 -4.47 20.30
N THR A 212 -18.68 -5.29 19.32
CA THR A 212 -18.76 -6.75 19.46
C THR A 212 -17.52 -7.46 18.95
N ALA A 213 -16.61 -6.74 18.27
CA ALA A 213 -15.42 -7.33 17.69
C ALA A 213 -14.39 -7.69 18.76
N VAL A 214 -14.05 -8.97 18.85
CA VAL A 214 -13.04 -9.50 19.76
C VAL A 214 -11.89 -10.18 19.04
N VAL A 215 -10.78 -10.34 19.74
CA VAL A 215 -9.65 -11.17 19.31
C VAL A 215 -9.28 -12.09 20.48
N ASP A 216 -9.47 -13.38 20.27
CA ASP A 216 -9.12 -14.42 21.23
C ASP A 216 -8.73 -15.73 20.50
N GLY A 217 -8.39 -16.77 21.26
CA GLY A 217 -7.94 -18.05 20.70
C GLY A 217 -8.97 -18.80 19.84
N LEU A 218 -10.27 -18.51 20.00
CA LEU A 218 -11.38 -19.14 19.30
C LEU A 218 -11.97 -18.23 18.21
N ASN A 219 -12.03 -16.92 18.48
CA ASN A 219 -12.62 -15.90 17.63
C ASN A 219 -11.51 -15.11 16.92
N ASN A 220 -10.86 -15.76 15.95
CA ASN A 220 -9.83 -15.14 15.12
C ASN A 220 -9.88 -15.68 13.68
N ASN A 221 -9.14 -15.00 12.81
CA ASN A 221 -8.96 -15.34 11.41
C ASN A 221 -7.52 -15.80 11.12
N GLY A 222 -6.79 -16.24 12.14
CA GLY A 222 -5.38 -16.61 12.06
C GLY A 222 -4.42 -15.43 12.08
N TRP A 223 -3.14 -15.72 11.83
CA TRP A 223 -2.04 -14.78 11.97
C TRP A 223 -1.66 -14.12 10.65
N ALA A 224 -1.37 -12.82 10.71
CA ALA A 224 -0.84 -12.02 9.62
C ALA A 224 0.42 -11.28 10.05
N ILE A 225 1.24 -10.83 9.10
CA ILE A 225 2.29 -9.84 9.39
C ILE A 225 1.73 -8.46 9.16
N VAL A 226 1.72 -7.64 10.21
CA VAL A 226 1.28 -6.25 10.16
C VAL A 226 2.47 -5.31 10.14
N GLY A 227 2.32 -4.18 9.46
CA GLY A 227 3.27 -3.06 9.56
C GLY A 227 2.82 -2.06 10.61
N ILE A 228 3.74 -1.56 11.42
CA ILE A 228 3.48 -0.57 12.46
C ILE A 228 4.42 0.61 12.29
N SER A 229 3.86 1.81 12.25
CA SER A 229 4.61 3.06 12.30
C SER A 229 5.07 3.32 13.73
N ARG A 230 6.37 3.55 13.95
CA ARG A 230 6.95 3.87 15.27
C ARG A 230 6.65 5.30 15.75
N ARG A 231 5.59 5.94 15.24
CA ARG A 231 5.13 7.22 15.79
C ARG A 231 4.71 7.02 17.26
N PRO A 232 5.10 7.93 18.17
CA PRO A 232 4.58 7.92 19.53
C PRO A 232 3.05 7.92 19.53
N GLY A 233 2.44 7.09 20.38
CA GLY A 233 0.98 6.97 20.49
C GLY A 233 0.29 6.16 19.40
N GLN A 234 1.03 5.51 18.49
CA GLN A 234 0.43 4.67 17.46
C GLN A 234 -0.29 3.45 18.08
N THR A 235 -1.59 3.36 17.85
CA THR A 235 -2.47 2.27 18.31
C THR A 235 -2.99 1.38 17.19
N HIS A 236 -2.68 1.73 15.94
CA HIS A 236 -3.16 1.01 14.76
C HIS A 236 -2.03 0.35 13.97
N ALA A 237 -2.33 -0.78 13.34
CA ALA A 237 -1.40 -1.54 12.51
C ALA A 237 -1.99 -1.79 11.11
N GLU A 238 -1.13 -1.83 10.11
CA GLU A 238 -1.54 -2.05 8.72
C GLU A 238 -1.47 -3.54 8.37
N LEU A 239 -2.59 -4.11 7.93
CA LEU A 239 -2.69 -5.51 7.53
C LEU A 239 -2.11 -5.79 6.13
N ASP A 240 -2.20 -4.82 5.22
CA ASP A 240 -1.49 -4.88 3.94
C ASP A 240 -0.06 -4.35 4.09
N SER A 241 0.81 -5.20 4.64
CA SER A 241 2.18 -4.87 4.99
C SER A 241 3.09 -4.55 3.79
N GLY A 242 2.62 -4.75 2.55
CA GLY A 242 3.42 -4.58 1.33
C GLY A 242 4.60 -5.55 1.21
N LEU A 243 4.66 -6.55 2.10
CA LEU A 243 5.66 -7.60 2.11
C LEU A 243 5.28 -8.71 1.13
N THR A 244 6.31 -9.34 0.55
CA THR A 244 6.09 -10.58 -0.21
C THR A 244 5.79 -11.74 0.73
N LYS A 245 5.12 -12.80 0.23
CA LYS A 245 4.88 -14.03 1.01
C LYS A 245 6.15 -14.60 1.64
N LYS A 246 7.28 -14.58 0.91
CA LYS A 246 8.58 -15.05 1.42
C LYS A 246 9.07 -14.23 2.61
N GLN A 247 8.87 -12.91 2.57
CA GLN A 247 9.22 -12.02 3.67
C GLN A 247 8.30 -12.22 4.87
N CYS A 248 7.00 -12.38 4.65
CA CYS A 248 6.08 -12.69 5.74
C CYS A 248 6.48 -13.99 6.45
N GLU A 249 6.76 -15.06 5.70
CA GLU A 249 7.21 -16.34 6.28
C GLU A 249 8.57 -16.21 7.00
N ALA A 250 9.49 -15.37 6.52
CA ALA A 250 10.74 -15.13 7.22
C ALA A 250 10.53 -14.49 8.60
N VAL A 251 9.61 -13.53 8.71
CA VAL A 251 9.25 -12.91 10.00
C VAL A 251 8.54 -13.92 10.91
N PHE A 252 7.61 -14.71 10.37
CA PHE A 252 6.96 -15.74 11.17
C PHE A 252 7.93 -16.80 11.67
N ASN A 253 8.84 -17.30 10.83
CA ASN A 253 9.84 -18.29 11.25
C ASN A 253 10.76 -17.74 12.36
N LEU A 254 11.11 -16.45 12.27
CA LEU A 254 11.86 -15.76 13.33
C LEU A 254 11.05 -15.75 14.64
N ALA A 255 9.79 -15.32 14.58
CA ALA A 255 8.94 -15.21 15.76
C ALA A 255 8.62 -16.58 16.40
N GLU A 256 8.34 -17.60 15.59
CA GLU A 256 8.07 -18.97 16.05
C GLU A 256 9.29 -19.60 16.74
N ARG A 257 10.50 -19.23 16.30
CA ARG A 257 11.75 -19.73 16.87
C ARG A 257 12.15 -18.97 18.13
N ASP A 258 12.03 -17.64 18.11
CA ASP A 258 12.71 -16.78 19.07
C ASP A 258 11.76 -16.03 20.03
N TRP A 259 10.54 -15.67 19.57
CA TRP A 259 9.62 -14.81 20.35
C TRP A 259 8.54 -15.61 21.08
N LEU A 260 8.04 -16.69 20.47
CA LEU A 260 7.09 -17.58 21.15
C LEU A 260 7.73 -18.35 22.29
N ARG A 261 9.05 -18.56 22.27
CA ARG A 261 9.76 -19.25 23.35
C ARG A 261 9.89 -18.40 24.61
N THR A 262 9.87 -17.08 24.49
CA THR A 262 9.93 -16.16 25.64
C THR A 262 8.54 -15.85 26.21
N ALA A 263 7.47 -16.23 25.49
CA ALA A 263 6.09 -16.04 25.93
C ALA A 263 5.60 -17.10 26.93
N TRP A 264 6.39 -18.15 27.20
CA TRP A 264 6.06 -19.27 28.10
C TRP A 264 7.20 -19.57 29.07
#